data_AF-A0A2E8D0I2-F1
#
_entry.id   AF-A0A2E8D0I2-F1
#
_cell.length_a   1.000
_cell.length_b   1.000
_cell.length_c   1.000
_cell.angle_alpha   90.00
_cell.angle_beta   90.00
_cell.angle_gamma   90.00
#
_symmetry.space_group_name_H-M   'P 1'
#
loop_
_entity.id
_entity.type
_entity.pdbx_description
1 polymer ?
#
loop_
_entity_poly.entity_id
_entity_poly.type
_entity_poly.pdbx_seq_one_letter_code
_entity_poly.pdbx_strand_id
1 'polypeptide(L)'
;MLRLIVSLAICLILASRSAIADETVAAKQYKALLDEYEQEGGVRTFAKRFLALAEEHWKDPAATDALMWVVKKVRGRADTTRALELLAANHLDCKKLGAASVDVARSRSLAAEKLLRAALAKSPHVEVRAQACYYLALLLDSEAGITEQLKASPDLAPRVLQYYGADYGKHLSSLDSGELAEEREQVYETLLKSFGNVETEDATLGKIAEKALFAIRHLAVGKVAPEIQGEDIRGNELKLSDYRGKVVMISFWGDW
;
A
#
# COMPACT_ATOMS: atom_id res chain seq x y z
N MET A 1 14.64 59.89 -7.87
CA MET A 1 14.82 58.68 -8.71
C MET A 1 15.80 57.67 -8.12
N LEU A 2 16.88 58.09 -7.46
CA LEU A 2 17.92 57.17 -6.96
C LEU A 2 17.54 56.34 -5.71
N ARG A 3 16.57 56.79 -4.89
CA ARG A 3 16.12 56.06 -3.68
C ARG A 3 15.18 54.88 -3.94
N LEU A 4 14.44 54.88 -5.06
CA LEU A 4 13.56 53.75 -5.42
C LEU A 4 14.34 52.53 -5.97
N ILE A 5 15.49 52.77 -6.60
CA ILE A 5 16.30 51.72 -7.22
C ILE A 5 17.02 50.88 -6.15
N VAL A 6 17.41 51.49 -5.03
CA VAL A 6 18.09 50.78 -3.93
C VAL A 6 17.13 49.88 -3.14
N SER A 7 15.87 50.29 -2.93
CA SER A 7 14.86 49.42 -2.29
C SER A 7 14.44 48.22 -3.15
N LEU A 8 14.41 48.37 -4.47
CA LEU A 8 14.08 47.25 -5.37
C LEU A 8 15.23 46.22 -5.43
N ALA A 9 16.48 46.67 -5.33
CA ALA A 9 17.65 45.78 -5.27
C ALA A 9 17.72 44.98 -3.97
N ILE A 10 17.34 45.57 -2.83
CA ILE A 10 17.30 44.87 -1.53
C ILE A 10 16.14 43.86 -1.48
N CYS A 11 14.99 44.15 -2.10
CA CYS A 11 13.91 43.18 -2.25
C CYS A 11 14.25 42.03 -3.21
N LEU A 12 15.06 42.26 -4.27
CA LEU A 12 15.51 41.17 -5.15
C LEU A 12 16.56 40.26 -4.50
N ILE A 13 17.41 40.78 -3.62
CA ILE A 13 18.40 39.97 -2.88
C ILE A 13 17.72 39.13 -1.78
N LEU A 14 16.59 39.59 -1.24
CA LEU A 14 15.76 38.82 -0.30
C LEU A 14 14.82 37.82 -1.01
N ALA A 15 14.38 38.12 -2.24
CA ALA A 15 13.54 37.24 -3.05
C ALA A 15 14.32 36.11 -3.77
N SER A 16 15.65 36.24 -3.92
CA SER A 16 16.50 35.15 -4.43
C SER A 16 17.07 34.24 -3.32
N ARG A 17 16.87 34.60 -2.05
CA ARG A 17 17.29 33.75 -0.91
C ARG A 17 16.26 32.68 -0.53
N SER A 18 15.08 32.68 -1.15
CA SER A 18 14.02 31.71 -0.88
C SER A 18 13.98 30.52 -1.85
N ALA A 19 15.06 30.25 -2.60
CA ALA A 19 15.06 29.21 -3.64
C ALA A 19 16.31 28.30 -3.70
N ILE A 20 17.21 28.36 -2.71
CA ILE A 20 18.18 27.29 -2.44
C ILE A 20 18.31 27.22 -0.93
N ALA A 21 17.50 26.38 -0.28
CA ALA A 21 17.88 25.90 1.05
C ALA A 21 19.23 25.20 0.89
N ASP A 22 20.23 25.55 1.70
CA ASP A 22 21.50 24.80 1.71
C ASP A 22 21.17 23.31 1.85
N GLU A 23 21.53 22.54 0.83
CA GLU A 23 21.26 21.10 0.78
C GLU A 23 21.90 20.46 2.02
N THR A 24 21.08 19.80 2.84
CA THR A 24 21.52 19.26 4.13
C THR A 24 22.60 18.21 3.93
N VAL A 25 23.42 17.98 4.96
CA VAL A 25 24.45 16.93 4.91
C VAL A 25 23.81 15.58 4.58
N ALA A 26 22.66 15.28 5.18
CA ALA A 26 21.90 14.06 4.94
C ALA A 26 21.40 13.97 3.48
N ALA A 27 20.90 15.08 2.91
CA ALA A 27 20.47 15.11 1.52
C ALA A 27 21.63 14.87 0.53
N LYS A 28 22.81 15.45 0.80
CA LYS A 28 24.02 15.19 0.00
C LYS A 28 24.48 13.74 0.10
N GLN A 29 24.48 13.17 1.31
CA GLN A 29 24.84 11.77 1.53
C GLN A 29 23.83 10.83 0.86
N TYR A 30 22.53 11.11 0.95
CA TYR A 30 21.48 10.36 0.26
C TYR A 30 21.71 10.33 -1.24
N LYS A 31 21.96 11.50 -1.84
CA LYS A 31 22.23 11.62 -3.28
C LYS A 31 23.50 10.87 -3.68
N ALA A 32 24.58 10.99 -2.92
CA ALA A 32 25.82 10.26 -3.18
C ALA A 32 25.60 8.72 -3.12
N LEU A 33 24.81 8.24 -2.15
CA LEU A 33 24.44 6.82 -2.06
C LEU A 33 23.59 6.36 -3.25
N LEU A 34 22.70 7.20 -3.77
CA LEU A 34 21.92 6.89 -4.96
C LEU A 34 22.82 6.79 -6.20
N ASP A 35 23.68 7.78 -6.41
CA ASP A 35 24.60 7.82 -7.56
C ASP A 35 25.53 6.59 -7.56
N GLU A 36 26.07 6.23 -6.39
CA GLU A 36 26.92 5.05 -6.23
C GLU A 36 26.14 3.74 -6.47
N TYR A 37 24.90 3.64 -5.97
CA TYR A 37 24.04 2.48 -6.25
C TYR A 37 23.73 2.33 -7.75
N GLU A 38 23.52 3.44 -8.47
CA GLU A 38 23.25 3.41 -9.91
C GLU A 38 24.45 2.91 -10.70
N GLN A 39 25.67 3.18 -10.22
CA GLN A 39 26.91 2.71 -10.85
C GLN A 39 27.27 1.27 -10.48
N GLU A 40 27.16 0.91 -9.20
CA GLU A 40 27.69 -0.35 -8.68
C GLU A 40 26.62 -1.44 -8.49
N GLY A 41 25.35 -1.06 -8.36
CA GLY A 41 24.27 -1.96 -8.01
C GLY A 41 24.36 -2.48 -6.57
N GLY A 42 23.94 -3.72 -6.31
CA GLY A 42 24.08 -4.32 -4.98
C GLY A 42 23.03 -3.88 -3.96
N VAL A 43 21.74 -4.09 -4.28
CA VAL A 43 20.59 -3.62 -3.49
C VAL A 43 20.66 -3.92 -1.98
N ARG A 44 21.19 -5.08 -1.56
CA ARG A 44 21.29 -5.45 -0.14
C ARG A 44 22.33 -4.65 0.63
N THR A 45 23.45 -4.34 -0.01
CA THR A 45 24.52 -3.54 0.61
C THR A 45 24.04 -2.12 0.80
N PHE A 46 23.43 -1.55 -0.23
CA PHE A 46 22.89 -0.19 -0.17
C PHE A 46 21.71 -0.07 0.77
N ALA A 47 20.85 -1.09 0.90
CA ALA A 47 19.77 -1.08 1.89
C ALA A 47 20.28 -0.80 3.31
N LYS A 48 21.36 -1.45 3.72
CA LYS A 48 21.98 -1.23 5.04
C LYS A 48 22.54 0.19 5.19
N ARG A 49 23.12 0.74 4.11
CA ARG A 49 23.68 2.10 4.10
C ARG A 49 22.58 3.17 4.15
N PHE A 50 21.50 2.99 3.40
CA PHE A 50 20.32 3.86 3.46
C PHE A 50 19.64 3.79 4.83
N LEU A 51 19.55 2.60 5.45
CA LEU A 51 19.06 2.48 6.82
C LEU A 51 19.95 3.23 7.81
N ALA A 52 21.27 3.05 7.74
CA ALA A 52 22.20 3.75 8.63
C ALA A 52 22.08 5.28 8.49
N LEU A 53 21.99 5.78 7.25
CA LEU A 53 21.76 7.21 6.98
C LEU A 53 20.45 7.69 7.63
N ALA A 54 19.37 6.93 7.47
CA ALA A 54 18.07 7.29 8.01
C ALA A 54 18.05 7.28 9.55
N GLU A 55 18.76 6.35 10.18
CA GLU A 55 18.86 6.29 11.65
C GLU A 55 19.70 7.45 12.21
N GLU A 56 20.82 7.79 11.55
CA GLU A 56 21.68 8.91 11.94
C GLU A 56 20.97 10.26 11.79
N HIS A 57 20.21 10.44 10.71
CA HIS A 57 19.56 11.70 10.35
C HIS A 57 18.02 11.64 10.41
N TRP A 58 17.45 10.93 11.38
CA TRP A 58 16.00 10.61 11.43
C TRP A 58 15.03 11.80 11.40
N LYS A 59 15.47 13.03 11.70
CA LYS A 59 14.64 14.25 11.59
C LYS A 59 14.72 14.91 10.21
N ASP A 60 15.69 14.55 9.41
CA ASP A 60 15.92 15.13 8.09
C ASP A 60 14.99 14.48 7.06
N PRO A 61 14.39 15.23 6.12
CA PRO A 61 13.59 14.66 5.03
C PRO A 61 14.30 13.57 4.21
N ALA A 62 15.64 13.65 4.09
CA ALA A 62 16.45 12.63 3.41
C ALA A 62 16.37 11.26 4.09
N ALA A 63 16.13 11.19 5.41
CA ALA A 63 15.89 9.92 6.09
C ALA A 63 14.62 9.23 5.57
N THR A 64 13.53 9.98 5.38
CA THR A 64 12.31 9.41 4.80
C THR A 64 12.55 8.90 3.38
N ASP A 65 13.28 9.64 2.56
CA ASP A 65 13.61 9.24 1.19
C ASP A 65 14.49 7.98 1.15
N ALA A 66 15.44 7.86 2.08
CA ALA A 66 16.25 6.65 2.25
C ALA A 66 15.41 5.44 2.68
N LEU A 67 14.51 5.59 3.64
CA LEU A 67 13.62 4.51 4.09
C LEU A 67 12.65 4.07 2.98
N MET A 68 12.04 5.02 2.25
CA MET A 68 11.17 4.71 1.13
C MET A 68 11.93 4.01 -0.01
N TRP A 69 13.19 4.37 -0.25
CA TRP A 69 14.05 3.65 -1.18
C TRP A 69 14.19 2.18 -0.78
N VAL A 70 14.45 1.91 0.51
CA VAL A 70 14.58 0.54 1.04
C VAL A 70 13.28 -0.24 0.84
N VAL A 71 12.13 0.35 1.18
CA VAL A 71 10.81 -0.29 1.01
C VAL A 71 10.54 -0.61 -0.47
N LYS A 72 10.87 0.31 -1.38
CA LYS A 72 10.62 0.15 -2.82
C LYS A 72 11.56 -0.86 -3.48
N LYS A 73 12.83 -0.89 -3.09
CA LYS A 73 13.87 -1.68 -3.78
C LYS A 73 14.10 -3.05 -3.15
N VAL A 74 13.89 -3.19 -1.83
CA VAL A 74 14.14 -4.44 -1.11
C VAL A 74 12.83 -5.17 -0.84
N ARG A 75 12.68 -6.37 -1.41
CA ARG A 75 11.52 -7.24 -1.13
C ARG A 75 11.80 -8.17 0.05
N GLY A 76 10.96 -8.09 1.09
CA GLY A 76 10.71 -9.14 2.10
C GLY A 76 11.90 -9.61 2.94
N ARG A 77 12.54 -8.73 3.73
CA ARG A 77 13.64 -9.05 4.66
C ARG A 77 13.65 -8.12 5.88
N ALA A 78 14.56 -8.39 6.83
CA ALA A 78 14.80 -7.57 8.02
C ALA A 78 15.00 -6.07 7.72
N ASP A 79 15.71 -5.73 6.63
CA ASP A 79 15.94 -4.33 6.26
C ASP A 79 14.64 -3.60 5.89
N THR A 80 13.75 -4.24 5.10
CA THR A 80 12.43 -3.69 4.76
C THR A 80 11.57 -3.53 6.01
N THR A 81 11.53 -4.55 6.89
CA THR A 81 10.81 -4.49 8.16
C THR A 81 11.29 -3.32 9.00
N ARG A 82 12.61 -3.16 9.15
CA ARG A 82 13.19 -2.05 9.89
C ARG A 82 12.84 -0.70 9.29
N ALA A 83 12.86 -0.59 7.95
CA ALA A 83 12.48 0.65 7.28
C ALA A 83 11.02 1.04 7.56
N LEU A 84 10.11 0.06 7.49
CA LEU A 84 8.68 0.26 7.79
C LEU A 84 8.45 0.67 9.25
N GLU A 85 9.16 0.06 10.19
CA GLU A 85 9.08 0.43 11.61
C GLU A 85 9.55 1.86 11.86
N LEU A 86 10.67 2.28 11.24
CA LEU A 86 11.18 3.64 11.35
C LEU A 86 10.23 4.67 10.72
N LEU A 87 9.65 4.35 9.55
CA LEU A 87 8.60 5.17 8.93
C LEU A 87 7.39 5.34 9.86
N ALA A 88 6.93 4.26 10.49
CA ALA A 88 5.78 4.28 11.38
C ALA A 88 6.05 5.06 12.67
N ALA A 89 7.28 5.01 13.18
CA ALA A 89 7.67 5.69 14.40
C ALA A 89 7.85 7.20 14.20
N ASN A 90 8.47 7.61 13.09
CA ASN A 90 9.07 8.95 12.99
C ASN A 90 8.58 9.79 11.81
N HIS A 91 7.84 9.24 10.83
CA HIS A 91 7.64 9.88 9.53
C HIS A 91 6.18 9.92 9.04
N LEU A 92 5.20 9.83 9.95
CA LEU A 92 3.77 9.87 9.60
C LEU A 92 3.30 11.24 9.08
N ASP A 93 4.09 12.29 9.31
CA ASP A 93 3.88 13.66 8.83
C ASP A 93 4.47 13.91 7.43
N CYS A 94 5.12 12.91 6.81
CA CYS A 94 5.68 13.05 5.47
C CYS A 94 4.61 12.83 4.39
N LYS A 95 4.34 13.86 3.57
CA LYS A 95 3.37 13.77 2.46
C LYS A 95 3.71 12.69 1.43
N LYS A 96 5.01 12.41 1.22
CA LYS A 96 5.49 11.37 0.27
C LYS A 96 5.05 9.95 0.68
N LEU A 97 4.70 9.73 1.95
CA LEU A 97 4.23 8.42 2.45
C LEU A 97 2.95 7.95 1.73
N GLY A 98 2.12 8.87 1.23
CA GLY A 98 0.93 8.52 0.46
C GLY A 98 1.29 7.74 -0.81
N ALA A 99 2.23 8.24 -1.60
CA ALA A 99 2.69 7.55 -2.81
C ALA A 99 3.43 6.24 -2.49
N ALA A 100 4.11 6.16 -1.35
CA ALA A 100 4.82 4.95 -0.92
C ALA A 100 3.87 3.84 -0.40
N SER A 101 2.60 4.15 -0.11
CA SER A 101 1.65 3.19 0.49
C SER A 101 1.44 1.94 -0.38
N VAL A 102 1.59 2.05 -1.71
CA VAL A 102 1.56 0.90 -2.63
C VAL A 102 2.70 -0.09 -2.36
N ASP A 103 3.91 0.42 -2.16
CA ASP A 103 5.10 -0.41 -1.94
C ASP A 103 5.11 -0.97 -0.51
N VAL A 104 4.55 -0.21 0.45
CA VAL A 104 4.28 -0.69 1.81
C VAL A 104 3.34 -1.90 1.77
N ALA A 105 2.16 -1.80 1.14
CA ALA A 105 1.23 -2.94 1.07
C ALA A 105 1.84 -4.15 0.34
N ARG A 106 2.63 -3.92 -0.72
CA ARG A 106 3.33 -4.99 -1.45
C ARG A 106 4.36 -5.74 -0.63
N SER A 107 4.89 -5.15 0.45
CA SER A 107 5.86 -5.87 1.28
C SER A 107 5.23 -6.98 2.13
N ARG A 108 3.89 -6.99 2.29
CA ARG A 108 3.11 -8.05 2.95
C ARG A 108 3.74 -8.54 4.26
N SER A 109 3.69 -7.68 5.27
CA SER A 109 4.28 -7.91 6.58
C SER A 109 3.49 -7.22 7.68
N LEU A 110 3.64 -7.69 8.92
CA LEU A 110 3.03 -7.06 10.10
C LEU A 110 3.45 -5.57 10.23
N ALA A 111 4.69 -5.24 9.87
CA ALA A 111 5.17 -3.86 9.91
C ALA A 111 4.50 -2.98 8.86
N ALA A 112 4.17 -3.52 7.69
CA ALA A 112 3.46 -2.79 6.65
C ALA A 112 2.02 -2.46 7.07
N GLU A 113 1.31 -3.45 7.59
CA GLU A 113 -0.04 -3.26 8.10
C GLU A 113 -0.06 -2.23 9.24
N LYS A 114 0.87 -2.35 10.20
CA LYS A 114 1.03 -1.40 11.30
C LYS A 114 1.30 0.02 10.80
N LEU A 115 2.14 0.18 9.78
CA LEU A 115 2.43 1.49 9.17
C LEU A 115 1.19 2.07 8.49
N LEU A 116 0.47 1.30 7.68
CA LEU A 116 -0.73 1.77 6.99
C LEU A 116 -1.83 2.20 7.99
N ARG A 117 -2.05 1.40 9.03
CA ARG A 117 -2.99 1.75 10.12
C ARG A 117 -2.55 3.03 10.84
N ALA A 118 -1.27 3.17 11.16
CA ALA A 118 -0.75 4.35 11.82
C ALA A 118 -0.87 5.61 10.94
N ALA A 119 -0.57 5.50 9.64
CA ALA A 119 -0.70 6.57 8.68
C ALA A 119 -2.16 7.01 8.50
N LEU A 120 -3.10 6.05 8.37
CA LEU A 120 -4.53 6.32 8.33
C LEU A 120 -5.02 7.07 9.58
N ALA A 121 -4.59 6.63 10.76
CA ALA A 121 -5.06 7.19 12.03
C ALA A 121 -4.42 8.55 12.37
N LYS A 122 -3.14 8.77 12.03
CA LYS A 122 -2.34 9.85 12.62
C LYS A 122 -1.72 10.82 11.63
N SER A 123 -1.71 10.51 10.32
CA SER A 123 -1.09 11.43 9.37
C SER A 123 -1.87 12.75 9.31
N PRO A 124 -1.18 13.91 9.35
CA PRO A 124 -1.83 15.21 9.20
C PRO A 124 -2.32 15.44 7.75
N HIS A 125 -1.85 14.66 6.78
CA HIS A 125 -2.19 14.83 5.36
C HIS A 125 -3.37 13.94 4.98
N VAL A 126 -4.44 14.54 4.46
CA VAL A 126 -5.63 13.80 4.02
C VAL A 126 -5.31 12.82 2.90
N GLU A 127 -4.41 13.18 1.99
CA GLU A 127 -4.00 12.33 0.87
C GLU A 127 -3.23 11.10 1.35
N VAL A 128 -2.39 11.26 2.39
CA VAL A 128 -1.68 10.12 3.01
C VAL A 128 -2.69 9.19 3.69
N ARG A 129 -3.67 9.73 4.43
CA ARG A 129 -4.72 8.92 5.07
C ARG A 129 -5.56 8.16 4.04
N ALA A 130 -5.95 8.81 2.94
CA ALA A 130 -6.72 8.19 1.87
C ALA A 130 -5.95 7.02 1.22
N GLN A 131 -4.69 7.25 0.86
CA GLN A 131 -3.82 6.21 0.26
C GLN A 131 -3.56 5.08 1.27
N ALA A 132 -3.29 5.40 2.53
CA ALA A 132 -3.10 4.40 3.57
C ALA A 132 -4.37 3.54 3.79
N CYS A 133 -5.55 4.14 3.79
CA CYS A 133 -6.82 3.42 3.87
C CYS A 133 -7.03 2.48 2.68
N TYR A 134 -6.76 2.97 1.47
CA TYR A 134 -6.93 2.20 0.25
C TYR A 134 -5.98 1.00 0.22
N TYR A 135 -4.69 1.22 0.49
CA TYR A 135 -3.70 0.15 0.46
C TYR A 135 -3.77 -0.78 1.68
N LEU A 136 -4.33 -0.34 2.81
CA LEU A 136 -4.71 -1.24 3.90
C LEU A 136 -5.81 -2.20 3.45
N ALA A 137 -6.84 -1.70 2.77
CA ALA A 137 -7.92 -2.54 2.25
C ALA A 137 -7.40 -3.61 1.27
N LEU A 138 -6.51 -3.23 0.35
CA LEU A 138 -5.88 -4.18 -0.59
C LEU A 138 -4.95 -5.19 0.10
N LEU A 139 -4.26 -4.79 1.17
CA LEU A 139 -3.46 -5.71 1.97
C LEU A 139 -4.34 -6.77 2.62
N LEU A 140 -5.42 -6.35 3.29
CA LEU A 140 -6.37 -7.27 3.94
C LEU A 140 -7.08 -8.20 2.93
N ASP A 141 -7.38 -7.71 1.71
CA ASP A 141 -7.87 -8.56 0.62
C ASP A 141 -6.86 -9.66 0.24
N SER A 142 -5.57 -9.31 0.17
CA SER A 142 -4.51 -10.27 -0.08
C SER A 142 -4.39 -11.29 1.05
N GLU A 143 -4.52 -10.86 2.31
CA GLU A 143 -4.50 -11.74 3.47
C GLU A 143 -5.68 -12.71 3.43
N ALA A 144 -6.88 -12.23 3.16
CA ALA A 144 -8.07 -13.07 3.05
C ALA A 144 -7.91 -14.14 1.96
N GLY A 145 -7.38 -13.77 0.79
CA GLY A 145 -7.09 -14.73 -0.27
C GLY A 145 -6.09 -15.82 0.15
N ILE A 146 -5.03 -15.45 0.88
CA ILE A 146 -4.03 -16.41 1.35
C ILE A 146 -4.60 -17.29 2.47
N THR A 147 -5.34 -16.72 3.42
CA THR A 147 -5.96 -17.45 4.53
C THR A 147 -6.99 -18.45 4.02
N GLU A 148 -7.85 -18.08 3.07
CA GLU A 148 -8.77 -19.02 2.41
C GLU A 148 -8.02 -20.15 1.69
N GLN A 149 -6.94 -19.82 0.98
CA GLN A 149 -6.12 -20.82 0.30
C GLN A 149 -5.46 -21.80 1.30
N LEU A 150 -4.96 -21.30 2.44
CA LEU A 150 -4.38 -22.13 3.49
C LEU A 150 -5.43 -23.04 4.16
N LYS A 151 -6.66 -22.55 4.33
CA LYS A 151 -7.77 -23.37 4.85
C LYS A 151 -8.16 -24.48 3.87
N ALA A 152 -8.21 -24.17 2.58
CA ALA A 152 -8.51 -25.14 1.53
C ALA A 152 -7.36 -26.13 1.27
N SER A 153 -6.11 -25.73 1.51
CA SER A 153 -4.91 -26.53 1.25
C SER A 153 -3.83 -26.29 2.33
N PRO A 154 -3.97 -26.89 3.52
CA PRO A 154 -3.05 -26.67 4.65
C PRO A 154 -1.60 -27.07 4.37
N ASP A 155 -1.36 -27.94 3.38
CA ASP A 155 -0.05 -28.36 2.91
C ASP A 155 0.78 -27.21 2.30
N LEU A 156 0.15 -26.09 1.96
CA LEU A 156 0.83 -24.88 1.48
C LEU A 156 1.50 -24.06 2.60
N ALA A 157 1.21 -24.34 3.87
CA ALA A 157 1.74 -23.56 5.00
C ALA A 157 3.28 -23.42 5.01
N PRO A 158 4.09 -24.47 4.75
CA PRO A 158 5.55 -24.32 4.66
C PRO A 158 5.98 -23.35 3.56
N ARG A 159 5.29 -23.34 2.42
CA ARG A 159 5.58 -22.45 1.29
C ARG A 159 5.23 -21.00 1.62
N VAL A 160 4.11 -20.76 2.31
CA VAL A 160 3.73 -19.43 2.81
C VAL A 160 4.78 -18.91 3.79
N LEU A 161 5.18 -19.72 4.77
CA LEU A 161 6.23 -19.37 5.73
C LEU A 161 7.57 -19.06 5.04
N GLN A 162 7.94 -19.83 4.01
CA GLN A 162 9.15 -19.59 3.24
C GLN A 162 9.07 -18.28 2.44
N TYR A 163 7.93 -18.00 1.82
CA TYR A 163 7.76 -16.86 0.93
C TYR A 163 7.63 -15.54 1.70
N TYR A 164 6.85 -15.53 2.78
CA TYR A 164 6.57 -14.32 3.56
C TYR A 164 7.41 -14.16 4.83
N GLY A 165 8.14 -15.21 5.23
CA GLY A 165 8.83 -15.27 6.51
C GLY A 165 7.97 -15.89 7.61
N ALA A 166 8.65 -16.39 8.64
CA ALA A 166 8.02 -17.20 9.68
C ALA A 166 6.94 -16.43 10.46
N ASP A 167 7.18 -15.17 10.81
CA ASP A 167 6.28 -14.40 11.66
C ASP A 167 4.97 -14.04 10.94
N TYR A 168 5.09 -13.46 9.74
CA TYR A 168 3.91 -13.11 8.95
C TYR A 168 3.19 -14.36 8.43
N GLY A 169 3.90 -15.41 8.02
CA GLY A 169 3.26 -16.65 7.61
C GLY A 169 2.49 -17.36 8.75
N LYS A 170 3.01 -17.30 9.99
CA LYS A 170 2.28 -17.77 11.18
C LYS A 170 1.04 -16.92 11.44
N HIS A 171 1.17 -15.60 11.33
CA HIS A 171 0.04 -14.68 11.46
C HIS A 171 -1.08 -15.03 10.46
N LEU A 172 -0.76 -15.11 9.16
CA LEU A 172 -1.72 -15.48 8.10
C LEU A 172 -2.43 -16.81 8.37
N SER A 173 -1.70 -17.79 8.91
CA SER A 173 -2.25 -19.12 9.24
C SER A 173 -3.16 -19.10 10.47
N SER A 174 -3.03 -18.08 11.32
CA SER A 174 -3.83 -17.90 12.54
C SER A 174 -5.08 -17.04 12.35
N LEU A 175 -5.20 -16.33 11.23
CA LEU A 175 -6.34 -15.45 10.95
C LEU A 175 -7.64 -16.24 10.83
N ASP A 176 -8.69 -15.73 11.49
CA ASP A 176 -10.05 -16.18 11.24
C ASP A 176 -10.64 -15.48 10.00
N SER A 177 -11.38 -16.22 9.19
CA SER A 177 -11.92 -15.67 7.92
C SER A 177 -13.11 -14.75 8.16
N GLY A 178 -13.91 -15.02 9.20
CA GLY A 178 -15.05 -14.19 9.58
C GLY A 178 -14.58 -12.86 10.14
N GLU A 179 -13.68 -12.89 11.12
CA GLU A 179 -13.09 -11.68 11.71
C GLU A 179 -12.38 -10.82 10.65
N LEU A 180 -11.61 -11.44 9.75
CA LEU A 180 -10.94 -10.74 8.68
C LEU A 180 -11.93 -10.15 7.64
N ALA A 181 -13.05 -10.84 7.37
CA ALA A 181 -14.09 -10.29 6.50
C ALA A 181 -14.77 -9.06 7.11
N GLU A 182 -15.08 -9.09 8.41
CA GLU A 182 -15.62 -7.94 9.14
C GLU A 182 -14.65 -6.76 9.14
N GLU A 183 -13.35 -7.02 9.35
CA GLU A 183 -12.34 -5.99 9.33
C GLU A 183 -12.18 -5.35 7.93
N ARG A 184 -12.12 -6.18 6.88
CA ARG A 184 -12.11 -5.70 5.50
C ARG A 184 -13.30 -4.80 5.20
N GLU A 185 -14.49 -5.23 5.63
CA GLU A 185 -15.71 -4.44 5.48
C GLU A 185 -15.57 -3.07 6.16
N GLN A 186 -15.10 -3.02 7.41
CA GLN A 186 -14.91 -1.76 8.14
C GLN A 186 -13.90 -0.81 7.47
N VAL A 187 -12.80 -1.33 6.96
CA VAL A 187 -11.80 -0.52 6.24
C VAL A 187 -12.37 0.02 4.94
N TYR A 188 -13.11 -0.80 4.17
CA TYR A 188 -13.77 -0.32 2.95
C TYR A 188 -14.91 0.66 3.23
N GLU A 189 -15.67 0.51 4.31
CA GLU A 189 -16.64 1.52 4.73
C GLU A 189 -15.97 2.84 5.09
N THR A 190 -14.81 2.78 5.75
CA THR A 190 -14.01 3.97 6.06
C THR A 190 -13.53 4.65 4.77
N LEU A 191 -13.04 3.85 3.81
CA LEU A 191 -12.61 4.32 2.50
C LEU A 191 -13.74 5.04 1.76
N LEU A 192 -14.92 4.43 1.72
CA LEU A 192 -16.11 4.99 1.08
C LEU A 192 -16.55 6.31 1.75
N LYS A 193 -16.75 6.29 3.07
CA LYS A 193 -17.33 7.43 3.81
C LYS A 193 -16.38 8.62 3.90
N SER A 194 -15.08 8.37 4.11
CA SER A 194 -14.11 9.42 4.42
C SER A 194 -13.32 9.89 3.20
N PHE A 195 -13.14 9.02 2.20
CA PHE A 195 -12.25 9.26 1.07
C PHE A 195 -12.90 8.97 -0.29
N GLY A 196 -14.22 8.77 -0.34
CA GLY A 196 -14.92 8.31 -1.53
C GLY A 196 -14.77 9.21 -2.77
N ASN A 197 -14.52 10.50 -2.58
CA ASN A 197 -14.35 11.48 -3.67
C ASN A 197 -12.92 11.58 -4.20
N VAL A 198 -11.95 10.88 -3.60
CA VAL A 198 -10.56 10.90 -4.08
C VAL A 198 -10.48 10.13 -5.40
N GLU A 199 -9.93 10.77 -6.43
CA GLU A 199 -9.75 10.19 -7.76
C GLU A 199 -8.47 9.33 -7.82
N THR A 200 -8.56 8.21 -8.54
CA THR A 200 -7.43 7.42 -9.04
C THR A 200 -7.41 7.50 -10.57
N GLU A 201 -6.45 6.84 -11.21
CA GLU A 201 -6.35 6.77 -12.67
C GLU A 201 -7.63 6.18 -13.32
N ASP A 202 -8.25 5.19 -12.67
CA ASP A 202 -9.36 4.42 -13.24
C ASP A 202 -10.75 4.80 -12.69
N ALA A 203 -10.83 5.25 -11.44
CA ALA A 203 -12.11 5.48 -10.74
C ALA A 203 -11.93 6.34 -9.49
N THR A 204 -13.03 6.70 -8.82
CA THR A 204 -12.95 7.24 -7.46
C THR A 204 -12.78 6.11 -6.44
N LEU A 205 -12.14 6.41 -5.30
CA LEU A 205 -12.03 5.45 -4.18
C LEU A 205 -13.41 4.99 -3.69
N GLY A 206 -14.44 5.82 -3.82
CA GLY A 206 -15.82 5.45 -3.48
C GLY A 206 -16.36 4.33 -4.37
N LYS A 207 -16.18 4.44 -5.69
CA LYS A 207 -16.58 3.37 -6.63
C LYS A 207 -15.81 2.07 -6.40
N ILE A 208 -14.53 2.18 -6.04
CA ILE A 208 -13.70 1.02 -5.69
C ILE A 208 -14.24 0.36 -4.41
N ALA A 209 -14.51 1.15 -3.36
CA ALA A 209 -15.04 0.67 -2.10
C ALA A 209 -16.43 0.03 -2.25
N GLU A 210 -17.34 0.62 -3.03
CA GLU A 210 -18.68 0.06 -3.29
C GLU A 210 -18.60 -1.34 -3.92
N LYS A 211 -17.73 -1.51 -4.92
CA LYS A 211 -17.50 -2.81 -5.56
C LYS A 211 -16.94 -3.84 -4.58
N ALA A 212 -15.96 -3.44 -3.76
CA ALA A 212 -15.36 -4.32 -2.77
C ALA A 212 -16.36 -4.71 -1.67
N LEU A 213 -17.14 -3.76 -1.16
CA LEU A 213 -18.21 -4.00 -0.17
C LEU A 213 -19.28 -4.95 -0.73
N PHE A 214 -19.68 -4.76 -2.00
CA PHE A 214 -20.61 -5.68 -2.64
C PHE A 214 -20.04 -7.10 -2.69
N ALA A 215 -18.77 -7.25 -3.08
CA ALA A 215 -18.11 -8.54 -3.13
C ALA A 215 -18.03 -9.22 -1.75
N ILE A 216 -17.64 -8.47 -0.70
CA ILE A 216 -17.58 -8.99 0.67
C ILE A 216 -18.97 -9.43 1.17
N ARG A 217 -20.01 -8.64 0.91
CA ARG A 217 -21.37 -8.88 1.42
C ARG A 217 -22.12 -9.98 0.66
N HIS A 218 -21.85 -10.13 -0.64
CA HIS A 218 -22.70 -10.93 -1.53
C HIS A 218 -21.96 -12.01 -2.33
N LEU A 219 -20.63 -11.91 -2.51
CA LEU A 219 -19.84 -12.81 -3.37
C LEU A 219 -18.82 -13.66 -2.59
N ALA A 220 -19.04 -13.85 -1.28
CA ALA A 220 -18.20 -14.68 -0.42
C ALA A 220 -18.75 -16.10 -0.25
N VAL A 221 -17.89 -17.04 0.20
CA VAL A 221 -18.28 -18.42 0.50
C VAL A 221 -19.45 -18.44 1.49
N GLY A 222 -20.44 -19.29 1.23
CA GLY A 222 -21.65 -19.40 2.05
C GLY A 222 -22.75 -18.37 1.73
N LYS A 223 -22.48 -17.37 0.88
CA LYS A 223 -23.53 -16.49 0.36
C LYS A 223 -24.28 -17.14 -0.80
N VAL A 224 -25.53 -16.72 -0.99
CA VAL A 224 -26.32 -17.13 -2.16
C VAL A 224 -25.69 -16.49 -3.39
N ALA A 225 -25.23 -17.32 -4.34
CA ALA A 225 -24.73 -16.83 -5.62
C ALA A 225 -25.82 -15.99 -6.31
N PRO A 226 -25.49 -14.77 -6.81
CA PRO A 226 -26.43 -13.96 -7.56
C PRO A 226 -26.96 -14.70 -8.79
N GLU A 227 -28.17 -14.36 -9.21
CA GLU A 227 -28.72 -14.90 -10.45
C GLU A 227 -27.82 -14.52 -11.64
N ILE A 228 -27.59 -15.47 -12.53
CA ILE A 228 -26.91 -15.24 -13.80
C ILE A 228 -27.88 -15.65 -14.88
N GLN A 229 -28.29 -14.69 -15.69
CA GLN A 229 -29.19 -14.90 -16.81
C GLN A 229 -28.55 -14.44 -18.10
N GLY A 230 -28.77 -15.19 -19.17
CA GLY A 230 -28.27 -14.87 -20.50
C GLY A 230 -28.75 -15.86 -21.53
N GLU A 231 -28.13 -15.82 -22.70
CA GLU A 231 -28.35 -16.79 -23.78
C GLU A 231 -27.12 -17.69 -23.92
N ASP A 232 -27.33 -18.99 -24.17
CA ASP A 232 -26.26 -19.90 -24.53
C ASP A 232 -25.80 -19.68 -25.99
N ILE A 233 -24.76 -20.41 -26.43
CA ILE A 233 -24.23 -20.32 -27.80
C ILE A 233 -25.23 -20.74 -28.90
N ARG A 234 -26.39 -21.28 -28.54
CA ARG A 234 -27.48 -21.68 -29.44
C ARG A 234 -28.67 -20.73 -29.37
N GLY A 235 -28.60 -19.67 -28.57
CA GLY A 235 -29.68 -18.70 -28.36
C GLY A 235 -30.76 -19.18 -27.38
N ASN A 236 -30.52 -20.24 -26.61
CA ASN A 236 -31.47 -20.65 -25.57
C ASN A 236 -31.26 -19.83 -24.30
N GLU A 237 -32.36 -19.48 -23.63
CA GLU A 237 -32.30 -18.85 -22.31
C GLU A 237 -31.58 -19.78 -21.30
N LEU A 238 -30.66 -19.19 -20.54
CA LEU A 238 -29.88 -19.86 -19.50
C LEU A 238 -30.02 -19.07 -18.20
N LYS A 239 -30.42 -19.74 -17.11
CA LYS A 239 -30.40 -19.18 -15.75
C LYS A 239 -29.57 -20.06 -14.82
N LEU A 240 -28.85 -19.46 -13.89
CA LEU A 240 -28.13 -20.21 -12.85
C LEU A 240 -29.11 -20.99 -11.96
N SER A 241 -30.31 -20.45 -11.73
CA SER A 241 -31.38 -21.15 -11.00
C SER A 241 -31.79 -22.48 -11.61
N ASP A 242 -31.61 -22.69 -12.91
CA ASP A 242 -32.02 -23.92 -13.59
C ASP A 242 -31.17 -25.12 -13.17
N TYR A 243 -30.03 -24.87 -12.53
CA TYR A 243 -29.10 -25.88 -12.04
C TYR A 243 -29.26 -26.18 -10.54
N ARG A 244 -30.33 -25.71 -9.89
CA ARG A 244 -30.62 -26.03 -8.48
C ARG A 244 -30.62 -27.55 -8.26
N GLY A 245 -30.01 -27.98 -7.15
CA GLY A 245 -29.81 -29.40 -6.83
C GLY A 245 -28.55 -30.03 -7.43
N LYS A 246 -27.76 -29.27 -8.21
CA LYS A 246 -26.45 -29.71 -8.73
C LYS A 246 -25.31 -28.90 -8.12
N VAL A 247 -24.11 -29.48 -8.12
CA VAL A 247 -22.86 -28.74 -7.92
C VAL A 247 -22.47 -28.12 -9.26
N VAL A 248 -22.31 -26.80 -9.30
CA VAL A 248 -22.04 -26.03 -10.52
C VAL A 248 -20.69 -25.33 -10.40
N MET A 249 -19.83 -25.52 -11.41
CA MET A 249 -18.61 -24.73 -11.58
C MET A 249 -18.87 -23.67 -12.66
N ILE A 250 -18.67 -22.40 -12.32
CA ILE A 250 -18.82 -21.27 -13.24
C ILE A 250 -17.42 -20.76 -13.59
N SER A 251 -17.12 -20.66 -14.89
CA SER A 251 -15.83 -20.19 -15.40
C SER A 251 -16.04 -18.97 -16.29
N PHE A 252 -15.46 -17.84 -15.90
CA PHE A 252 -15.43 -16.61 -16.70
C PHE A 252 -14.13 -16.59 -17.51
N TRP A 253 -14.23 -16.50 -18.84
CA TRP A 253 -13.10 -16.43 -19.77
C TRP A 253 -13.48 -15.56 -20.99
N GLY A 254 -12.50 -15.17 -21.79
CA GLY A 254 -12.69 -14.47 -23.06
C GLY A 254 -11.54 -14.74 -24.03
N ASP A 255 -11.81 -14.62 -25.32
CA ASP A 255 -10.82 -14.59 -26.40
C ASP A 255 -10.51 -13.12 -26.78
N TRP A 256 -9.24 -12.83 -27.09
CA TRP A 256 -8.74 -11.48 -27.40
C TRP A 256 -7.98 -11.45 -28.71
#